data_AF-A0A3L8DDM2-F1
#
_entry.id   AF-A0A3L8DDM2-F1
#
_cell.length_a   1.000
_cell.length_b   1.000
_cell.length_c   1.000
_cell.angle_alpha   90.00
_cell.angle_beta   90.00
_cell.angle_gamma   90.00
#
_symmetry.space_group_name_H-M   'P 1'
#
loop_
_entity.id
_entity.type
_entity.pdbx_description
1 polymer ?
#
loop_
_entity_poly.entity_id
_entity_poly.type
_entity_poly.pdbx_seq_one_letter_code
_entity_poly.pdbx_strand_id
1 'polypeptide(L)'
;MKENFDLQLFQRNPQDFRRRFVTVDETWIHHYTLDTKEQSKQWVASGEFAAAPKKAKTVPSVGKVTATVFWGSQGIILIDYMEKAHFSGVVAAKVMELRFQLVPHPPYSPDLAPSDYYFFPNMKKWLAGRKFYSNEEVIAKTNAYFAELDLSYYSEGINKLEQRWTKCISLKGDYVEK
;
A
#
# COMPACT_ATOMS: atom_id res chain seq x y z
N MET A 1 -25.59 8.77 14.89
CA MET A 1 -24.50 9.20 15.79
C MET A 1 -23.34 8.25 15.53
N LYS A 2 -22.15 8.75 15.16
CA LYS A 2 -20.96 7.89 14.99
C LYS A 2 -20.58 7.40 16.40
N GLU A 3 -21.15 6.28 16.85
CA GLU A 3 -20.78 5.66 18.12
C GLU A 3 -19.32 5.21 18.00
N ASN A 4 -18.44 5.92 18.69
CA ASN A 4 -17.01 5.81 18.53
C ASN A 4 -16.48 4.68 19.43
N PHE A 5 -16.87 3.45 19.10
CA PHE A 5 -16.48 2.22 19.81
C PHE A 5 -14.94 2.12 19.92
N ASP A 6 -14.22 2.55 18.87
CA ASP A 6 -12.76 2.68 18.88
C ASP A 6 -12.24 3.61 19.96
N LEU A 7 -12.84 4.80 20.11
CA LEU A 7 -12.45 5.74 21.15
C LEU A 7 -12.72 5.18 22.55
N GLN A 8 -13.84 4.46 22.75
CA GLN A 8 -14.15 3.85 24.04
C GLN A 8 -13.15 2.74 24.40
N LEU A 9 -12.81 1.89 23.43
CA LEU A 9 -11.77 0.86 23.59
C LEU A 9 -10.41 1.50 23.89
N PHE A 10 -10.07 2.57 23.16
CA PHE A 10 -8.87 3.34 23.38
C PHE A 10 -8.82 3.95 24.78
N GLN A 11 -9.87 4.65 25.21
CA GLN A 11 -9.95 5.30 26.53
C GLN A 11 -9.85 4.30 27.68
N ARG A 12 -10.38 3.08 27.51
CA ARG A 12 -10.32 2.03 28.53
C ARG A 12 -8.90 1.54 28.80
N ASN A 13 -8.09 1.38 27.76
CA ASN A 13 -6.68 1.00 27.90
C ASN A 13 -5.85 1.45 26.68
N PRO A 14 -5.35 2.70 26.69
CA PRO A 14 -4.68 3.29 25.53
C PRO A 14 -3.44 2.52 25.07
N GLN A 15 -2.63 2.04 26.02
CA GLN A 15 -1.37 1.37 25.73
C GLN A 15 -1.59 0.03 25.03
N ASP A 16 -2.50 -0.75 25.59
CA ASP A 16 -2.85 -2.06 25.07
C ASP A 16 -3.61 -1.96 23.75
N PHE A 17 -4.50 -0.97 23.61
CA PHE A 17 -5.17 -0.68 22.35
C PHE A 17 -4.17 -0.36 21.24
N ARG A 18 -3.25 0.59 21.46
CA ARG A 18 -2.24 0.96 20.46
C ARG A 18 -1.38 -0.22 20.03
N ARG A 19 -0.99 -1.07 20.99
CA ARG A 19 -0.21 -2.27 20.73
C ARG A 19 -0.96 -3.31 19.90
N ARG A 20 -2.28 -3.45 20.10
CA ARG A 20 -3.12 -4.46 19.45
C ARG A 20 -3.84 -3.96 18.21
N PHE A 21 -3.85 -2.65 17.96
CA PHE A 21 -4.48 -2.07 16.79
C PHE A 21 -3.72 -2.46 15.52
N VAL A 22 -4.46 -3.06 14.59
CA VAL A 22 -3.97 -3.48 13.28
C VAL A 22 -4.87 -2.85 12.24
N THR A 23 -4.26 -2.25 11.22
CA THR A 23 -4.96 -1.77 10.05
C THR A 23 -4.56 -2.61 8.84
N VAL A 24 -5.50 -2.71 7.90
CA VAL A 24 -5.37 -3.47 6.67
C VAL A 24 -5.86 -2.59 5.55
N ASP A 25 -5.04 -2.44 4.52
CA ASP A 25 -5.43 -1.69 3.35
C ASP A 25 -4.64 -2.13 2.11
N GLU A 26 -5.15 -1.77 0.94
CA GLU A 26 -4.68 -2.27 -0.35
C GLU A 26 -4.21 -1.14 -1.24
N THR A 27 -3.05 -1.34 -1.88
CA THR A 27 -2.46 -0.35 -2.77
C THR A 27 -2.00 -0.99 -4.07
N TRP A 28 -2.16 -0.25 -5.16
CA TRP A 28 -1.62 -0.62 -6.46
C TRP A 28 -0.19 -0.09 -6.60
N ILE A 29 0.71 -0.95 -7.09
CA ILE A 29 2.07 -0.59 -7.48
C ILE A 29 2.25 -0.94 -8.95
N HIS A 30 2.63 0.05 -9.76
CA HIS A 30 2.79 -0.10 -11.21
C HIS A 30 4.25 -0.37 -11.58
N HIS A 31 4.47 -1.22 -12.58
CA HIS A 31 5.78 -1.44 -13.19
C HIS A 31 5.69 -1.48 -14.72
N TYR A 32 6.85 -1.37 -15.36
CA TYR A 32 7.00 -1.30 -16.81
C TYR A 32 7.68 -2.57 -17.32
N THR A 33 6.95 -3.50 -17.89
CA THR A 33 7.60 -4.62 -18.59
C THR A 33 8.20 -4.13 -19.91
N LEU A 34 9.48 -4.42 -20.11
CA LEU A 34 10.16 -4.20 -21.38
C LEU A 34 9.76 -5.31 -22.34
N ASP A 35 8.74 -5.08 -23.16
CA ASP A 35 8.41 -6.08 -24.18
C ASP A 35 9.46 -6.08 -25.32
N THR A 36 10.17 -7.21 -25.40
CA THR A 36 11.05 -7.75 -26.45
C THR A 36 11.90 -6.80 -27.30
N LYS A 37 13.02 -6.33 -26.74
CA LYS A 37 14.20 -5.88 -27.53
C LYS A 37 14.96 -7.05 -28.20
N GLU A 38 14.59 -8.30 -27.90
CA GLU A 38 15.27 -9.49 -28.41
C GLU A 38 14.77 -10.00 -29.76
N GLN A 39 13.53 -9.68 -30.17
CA GLN A 39 13.03 -10.04 -31.50
C GLN A 39 13.50 -9.11 -32.63
N SER A 40 14.18 -7.99 -32.32
CA SER A 40 14.57 -6.98 -33.32
C SER A 40 15.99 -7.12 -33.86
N LYS A 41 16.68 -8.26 -33.64
CA LYS A 41 17.97 -8.54 -34.32
C LYS A 41 17.69 -9.02 -35.75
N GLN A 42 17.25 -8.13 -36.63
CA GLN A 42 17.30 -8.40 -38.08
C GLN A 42 18.73 -8.14 -38.58
N TRP A 43 19.36 -9.16 -39.15
CA TRP A 43 20.63 -9.00 -39.87
C TRP A 43 20.35 -8.37 -41.24
N VAL A 44 21.00 -7.24 -41.54
CA VAL A 44 21.00 -6.68 -42.90
C VAL A 44 22.25 -7.20 -43.61
N ALA A 45 22.06 -7.83 -44.77
CA ALA A 45 23.18 -8.28 -45.60
C ALA A 45 23.93 -7.06 -46.15
N SER A 46 25.26 -7.15 -46.18
CA SER A 46 26.14 -6.05 -46.58
C SER A 46 25.98 -5.76 -48.07
N GLY A 47 25.18 -4.75 -48.43
CA GLY A 47 25.01 -4.31 -49.82
C GLY A 47 23.73 -3.56 -50.17
N GLU A 48 22.69 -3.63 -49.34
CA GLU A 48 21.46 -2.85 -49.57
C GLU A 48 21.44 -1.57 -48.73
N PHE A 49 20.99 -0.46 -49.32
CA PHE A 49 20.77 0.80 -48.63
C PHE A 49 19.74 0.60 -47.52
N ALA A 50 20.21 0.39 -46.29
CA ALA A 50 19.35 0.23 -45.13
C ALA A 50 18.49 1.48 -44.97
N ALA A 51 17.17 1.34 -45.16
CA ALA A 51 16.23 2.32 -44.64
C ALA A 51 16.53 2.53 -43.16
N ALA A 52 16.59 3.79 -42.72
CA ALA A 52 17.03 4.18 -41.38
C ALA A 52 16.49 3.21 -40.31
N PRO A 53 17.34 2.72 -39.39
CA PRO A 53 16.94 1.68 -38.45
C PRO A 53 15.68 2.12 -37.72
N LYS A 54 14.61 1.33 -37.84
CA LYS A 54 13.36 1.58 -37.11
C LYS A 54 13.72 1.55 -35.62
N LYS A 55 13.79 2.73 -34.99
CA LYS A 55 13.98 2.83 -33.54
C LYS A 55 12.94 1.93 -32.90
N ALA A 56 13.40 0.95 -32.12
CA ALA A 56 12.53 0.08 -31.35
C ALA A 56 11.55 0.97 -30.58
N LYS A 57 10.27 0.90 -30.94
CA LYS A 57 9.23 1.54 -30.15
C LYS A 57 9.06 0.68 -28.92
N THR A 58 9.54 1.17 -27.79
CA THR A 58 9.18 0.63 -26.49
C THR A 58 7.67 0.67 -26.38
N VAL A 59 7.01 -0.49 -26.45
CA VAL A 59 5.61 -0.61 -26.09
C VAL A 59 5.61 -0.80 -24.57
N PRO A 60 5.13 0.17 -23.78
CA PRO A 60 5.03 -0.03 -22.35
C PRO A 60 3.85 -0.98 -22.11
N SER A 61 4.13 -2.22 -21.70
CA SER A 61 3.14 -2.99 -20.95
C SER A 61 3.23 -2.52 -19.50
N VAL A 62 2.17 -1.85 -19.03
CA VAL A 62 2.04 -1.41 -17.63
C VAL A 62 1.51 -2.62 -16.86
N GLY A 63 2.41 -3.41 -16.31
CA GLY A 63 2.01 -4.41 -15.32
C GLY A 63 1.66 -3.74 -13.99
N LYS A 64 0.84 -4.40 -13.18
CA LYS A 64 0.39 -3.89 -11.89
C LYS A 64 0.35 -5.02 -10.87
N VAL A 65 0.79 -4.71 -9.66
CA VAL A 65 0.69 -5.57 -8.49
C VAL A 65 -0.21 -4.87 -7.47
N THR A 66 -1.13 -5.61 -6.86
CA THR A 66 -1.83 -5.18 -5.66
C THR A 66 -1.05 -5.67 -4.45
N ALA A 67 -0.73 -4.79 -3.51
CA ALA A 67 -0.19 -5.16 -2.21
C ALA A 67 -1.27 -4.96 -1.13
N THR A 68 -1.60 -6.03 -0.41
CA THR A 68 -2.46 -6.00 0.78
C THR A 68 -1.55 -5.99 2.00
N VAL A 69 -1.62 -4.93 2.81
CA VAL A 69 -0.67 -4.72 3.91
C VAL A 69 -1.40 -4.69 5.24
N PHE A 70 -1.07 -5.67 6.10
CA PHE A 70 -1.46 -5.70 7.51
C PHE A 70 -0.32 -5.12 8.33
N TRP A 71 -0.58 -4.06 9.08
CA TRP A 71 0.44 -3.45 9.93
C TRP A 71 -0.17 -2.85 11.21
N GLY A 72 0.67 -2.75 12.23
CA GLY A 72 0.31 -2.13 13.52
C GLY A 72 1.51 -1.39 14.11
N SER A 73 1.44 -1.02 15.38
CA SER A 73 2.50 -0.21 16.02
C SER A 73 3.87 -0.91 16.10
N GLN A 74 3.92 -2.22 15.81
CA GLN A 74 5.11 -3.07 15.87
C GLN A 74 5.68 -3.45 14.49
N GLY A 75 5.19 -2.81 13.42
CA GLY A 75 5.64 -3.08 12.06
C GLY A 75 4.62 -3.79 11.19
N ILE A 76 5.12 -4.31 10.05
CA ILE A 76 4.35 -5.14 9.13
C ILE A 76 4.09 -6.51 9.76
N ILE A 77 2.83 -6.92 9.78
CA ILE A 77 2.40 -8.24 10.26
C ILE A 77 2.33 -9.22 9.08
N LEU A 78 1.78 -8.75 7.96
CA LEU A 78 1.63 -9.53 6.74
C LEU A 78 1.60 -8.59 5.55
N ILE A 79 2.24 -9.02 4.47
CA ILE A 79 2.05 -8.43 3.15
C ILE A 79 1.76 -9.55 2.16
N ASP A 80 0.72 -9.36 1.37
CA ASP A 80 0.37 -10.26 0.26
C ASP A 80 0.40 -9.48 -1.06
N TYR A 81 0.91 -10.12 -2.11
CA TYR A 81 1.06 -9.51 -3.42
C TYR A 81 0.27 -10.32 -4.45
N MET A 82 -0.71 -9.67 -5.08
CA MET A 82 -1.60 -10.29 -6.05
C MET A 82 -1.51 -9.59 -7.41
N GLU A 83 -1.52 -10.37 -8.49
CA GLU A 83 -1.55 -9.84 -9.86
C GLU A 83 -2.96 -9.40 -10.30
N LYS A 84 -4.01 -9.86 -9.60
CA LYS A 84 -5.41 -9.54 -9.86
C LYS A 84 -6.16 -9.25 -8.57
N ALA A 85 -7.02 -8.24 -8.59
CA ALA A 85 -7.85 -7.87 -7.45
C ALA A 85 -8.96 -8.91 -7.22
N HIS A 86 -8.75 -9.80 -6.26
CA HIS A 86 -9.81 -10.61 -5.67
C HIS A 86 -9.87 -10.28 -4.17
N PHE A 87 -10.63 -9.21 -3.88
CA PHE A 87 -10.42 -8.29 -2.75
C PHE A 87 -11.04 -8.76 -1.42
N SER A 88 -12.36 -9.01 -1.39
CA SER A 88 -13.07 -9.12 -0.11
C SER A 88 -12.94 -10.48 0.56
N GLY A 89 -12.97 -11.57 -0.21
CA GLY A 89 -12.94 -12.93 0.32
C GLY A 89 -11.59 -13.30 0.93
N VAL A 90 -10.49 -12.87 0.31
CA VAL A 90 -9.12 -13.19 0.75
C VAL A 90 -8.79 -12.43 2.03
N VAL A 91 -9.07 -11.12 2.08
CA VAL A 91 -8.87 -10.31 3.28
C VAL A 91 -9.73 -10.83 4.44
N ALA A 92 -11.01 -11.12 4.21
CA ALA A 92 -11.88 -11.68 5.24
C ALA A 92 -11.39 -13.05 5.75
N ALA A 93 -10.97 -13.94 4.84
CA ALA A 93 -10.40 -15.23 5.21
C ALA A 93 -9.13 -15.07 6.06
N LYS A 94 -8.25 -14.13 5.69
CA LYS A 94 -7.02 -13.87 6.42
C LYS A 94 -7.27 -13.26 7.80
N VAL A 95 -8.23 -12.34 7.92
CA VAL A 95 -8.67 -11.77 9.21
C VAL A 95 -9.18 -12.87 10.14
N MET A 96 -9.98 -13.82 9.62
CA MET A 96 -10.46 -14.97 10.39
C MET A 96 -9.33 -15.92 10.78
N GLU A 97 -8.42 -16.25 9.86
CA GLU A 97 -7.26 -17.12 10.10
C GLU A 97 -6.34 -16.55 11.19
N LEU A 98 -6.06 -15.25 11.13
CA LEU A 98 -5.22 -14.52 12.09
C LEU A 98 -5.97 -14.20 13.40
N ARG A 99 -7.26 -14.53 13.48
CA ARG A 99 -8.14 -14.31 14.65
C ARG A 99 -8.20 -12.85 15.10
N PHE A 100 -8.13 -11.92 14.14
CA PHE A 100 -8.32 -10.51 14.44
C PHE A 100 -9.81 -10.21 14.62
N GLN A 101 -10.12 -9.42 15.63
CA GLN A 101 -11.47 -8.86 15.80
C GLN A 101 -11.62 -7.67 14.86
N LEU A 102 -12.57 -7.76 13.92
CA LEU A 102 -12.92 -6.64 13.06
C LEU A 102 -13.68 -5.60 13.90
N VAL A 103 -13.23 -4.35 13.83
CA VAL A 103 -13.89 -3.22 14.47
C VAL A 103 -14.66 -2.43 13.41
N PRO A 104 -15.91 -2.01 13.66
CA PRO A 104 -16.68 -1.24 12.68
C PRO A 104 -16.00 0.09 12.37
N HIS A 105 -15.60 0.28 11.10
CA HIS A 105 -15.06 1.54 10.60
C HIS A 105 -16.15 2.35 9.90
N PRO A 106 -16.31 3.65 10.17
CA PRO A 106 -17.27 4.48 9.46
C PRO A 106 -16.97 4.54 7.94
N PRO A 107 -18.00 4.44 7.08
CA PRO A 107 -17.82 4.61 5.64
C PRO A 107 -17.15 5.94 5.30
N TYR A 108 -16.29 5.94 4.27
CA TYR A 108 -15.66 7.14 3.71
C TYR A 108 -14.89 8.01 4.72
N SER A 109 -14.24 7.39 5.71
CA SER A 109 -13.44 8.10 6.74
C SER A 109 -11.93 7.79 6.61
N PRO A 110 -11.27 8.17 5.50
CA PRO A 110 -9.83 7.94 5.31
C PRO A 110 -8.98 8.75 6.30
N ASP A 111 -9.52 9.83 6.84
CA ASP A 111 -8.89 10.62 7.90
C ASP A 111 -8.76 9.87 9.23
N LEU A 112 -9.48 8.76 9.39
CA LEU A 112 -9.44 7.88 10.56
C LEU A 112 -8.70 6.55 10.30
N ALA A 113 -8.19 6.32 9.08
CA ALA A 113 -7.45 5.12 8.73
C ALA A 113 -5.93 5.41 8.64
N PRO A 114 -5.07 4.78 9.47
CA PRO A 114 -3.63 5.03 9.45
C PRO A 114 -2.97 4.74 8.10
N SER A 115 -3.51 3.75 7.37
CA SER A 115 -3.07 3.42 6.02
C SER A 115 -3.22 4.60 5.06
N ASP A 116 -4.37 5.28 5.10
CA ASP A 116 -4.70 6.41 4.23
C ASP A 116 -3.97 7.70 4.61
N TYR A 117 -3.93 8.06 5.90
CA TYR A 117 -3.39 9.37 6.30
C TYR A 117 -1.88 9.38 6.52
N TYR A 118 -1.24 8.22 6.77
CA TYR A 118 0.18 8.15 7.12
C TYR A 118 0.97 7.19 6.21
N PHE A 119 0.57 5.91 6.17
CA PHE A 119 1.40 4.86 5.55
C PHE A 119 1.52 5.01 4.04
N PHE A 120 0.41 4.98 3.31
CA PHE A 120 0.43 5.05 1.85
C PHE A 120 0.89 6.39 1.28
N PRO A 121 0.59 7.56 1.89
CA PRO A 121 1.21 8.81 1.46
C PRO A 121 2.75 8.74 1.48
N ASN A 122 3.34 8.13 2.50
CA ASN A 122 4.80 7.98 2.60
C ASN A 122 5.34 6.94 1.60
N MET A 123 4.65 5.82 1.43
CA MET A 123 5.00 4.81 0.43
C MET A 123 4.92 5.40 -1.00
N LYS A 124 3.88 6.18 -1.31
CA LYS A 124 3.73 6.86 -2.62
C LYS A 124 4.86 7.85 -2.88
N LYS A 125 5.31 8.58 -1.86
CA LYS A 125 6.51 9.44 -1.97
C LYS A 125 7.76 8.62 -2.28
N TRP A 126 7.92 7.46 -1.66
CA TRP A 126 9.06 6.57 -1.93
C TRP A 126 9.01 5.97 -3.34
N LEU A 127 7.81 5.60 -3.82
CA LEU A 127 7.58 5.10 -5.19
C LEU A 127 7.76 6.17 -6.26
N ALA A 128 7.53 7.45 -5.93
CA ALA A 128 7.58 8.54 -6.89
C ALA A 128 8.94 8.62 -7.60
N GLY A 129 8.91 8.64 -8.93
CA GLY A 129 10.11 8.72 -9.77
C GLY A 129 10.87 7.41 -9.96
N ARG A 130 10.51 6.33 -9.24
CA ARG A 130 11.11 5.01 -9.43
C ARG A 130 10.46 4.29 -10.61
N LYS A 131 11.26 3.51 -11.33
CA LYS A 131 10.79 2.61 -12.39
C LYS A 131 11.19 1.20 -12.02
N PHE A 132 10.21 0.31 -12.06
CA PHE A 132 10.39 -1.13 -11.89
C PHE A 132 10.10 -1.81 -13.22
N TYR A 133 10.74 -2.94 -13.46
CA TYR A 133 10.70 -3.66 -14.74
C TYR A 133 10.00 -5.01 -14.67
N SER A 134 9.74 -5.53 -13.47
CA SER A 134 8.98 -6.76 -13.26
C SER A 134 8.21 -6.77 -11.93
N ASN A 135 7.29 -7.72 -11.78
CA ASN A 135 6.56 -7.97 -10.53
C ASN A 135 7.54 -8.30 -9.38
N GLU A 136 8.54 -9.15 -9.66
CA GLU A 136 9.52 -9.60 -8.68
C GLU A 136 10.37 -8.43 -8.17
N GLU A 137 10.73 -7.50 -9.05
CA GLU A 137 11.47 -6.29 -8.65
C GLU A 137 10.62 -5.41 -7.73
N VAL A 138 9.34 -5.20 -8.06
CA VAL A 138 8.40 -4.45 -7.20
C VAL A 138 8.31 -5.08 -5.82
N ILE A 139 8.11 -6.41 -5.76
CA ILE A 139 7.96 -7.15 -4.50
C ILE A 139 9.24 -7.03 -3.67
N ALA A 140 10.41 -7.31 -4.27
CA ALA A 140 11.68 -7.27 -3.57
C ALA A 140 12.01 -5.88 -3.03
N LYS A 141 11.80 -4.83 -3.84
CA LYS A 141 12.08 -3.44 -3.44
C LYS A 141 11.11 -2.93 -2.38
N THR A 142 9.84 -3.29 -2.49
CA THR A 142 8.82 -2.92 -1.50
C THR A 142 9.09 -3.62 -0.16
N ASN A 143 9.47 -4.90 -0.16
CA ASN A 143 9.86 -5.61 1.05
C ASN A 143 11.12 -5.01 1.70
N ALA A 144 12.14 -4.66 0.90
CA ALA A 144 13.34 -3.99 1.40
C ALA A 144 13.01 -2.62 2.02
N TYR A 145 12.14 -1.84 1.38
CA TYR A 145 11.67 -0.57 1.93
C TYR A 145 11.04 -0.74 3.32
N PHE A 146 10.15 -1.73 3.50
CA PHE A 146 9.53 -1.95 4.81
C PHE A 146 10.50 -2.48 5.86
N ALA A 147 11.52 -3.25 5.47
CA ALA A 147 12.57 -3.73 6.37
C ALA A 147 13.51 -2.62 6.86
N GLU A 148 13.63 -1.52 6.09
CA GLU A 148 14.42 -0.34 6.47
C GLU A 148 13.67 0.61 7.43
N LEU A 149 12.35 0.48 7.56
CA LEU A 149 11.55 1.34 8.44
C LEU A 149 11.70 0.92 9.91
N ASP A 150 11.99 1.91 10.76
CA ASP A 150 12.10 1.71 12.20
C ASP A 150 10.73 1.50 12.86
N LEU A 151 10.69 0.82 14.02
CA LEU A 151 9.46 0.64 14.80
C LEU A 151 8.81 1.97 15.22
N SER A 152 9.60 3.03 15.37
CA SER A 152 9.10 4.39 15.64
C SER A 152 8.21 4.90 14.51
N TYR A 153 8.48 4.57 13.25
CA TYR A 153 7.64 4.96 12.11
C TYR A 153 6.21 4.41 12.27
N TYR A 154 6.10 3.11 12.56
CA TYR A 154 4.81 2.46 12.69
C TYR A 154 4.05 2.94 13.94
N SER A 155 4.74 3.03 15.07
CA SER A 155 4.13 3.52 16.31
C SER A 155 3.68 4.99 16.20
N GLU A 156 4.44 5.86 15.52
CA GLU A 156 4.03 7.24 15.26
C GLU A 156 2.75 7.31 14.42
N GLY A 157 2.66 6.47 13.37
CA GLY A 157 1.46 6.34 12.55
C GLY A 157 0.21 6.00 13.37
N ILE A 158 0.31 5.00 14.25
CA ILE A 158 -0.79 4.57 15.14
C ILE A 158 -1.08 5.62 16.22
N ASN A 159 -0.07 6.26 16.80
CA ASN A 159 -0.26 7.25 17.87
C ASN A 159 -1.05 8.48 17.42
N LYS A 160 -1.01 8.82 16.12
CA LYS A 160 -1.81 9.93 15.55
C LYS A 160 -3.32 9.67 15.52
N LEU A 161 -3.78 8.43 15.75
CA LEU A 161 -5.21 8.09 15.76
C LEU A 161 -5.99 8.83 16.85
N GLU A 162 -5.43 8.92 18.06
CA GLU A 162 -6.10 9.56 19.20
C GLU A 162 -6.43 11.03 18.89
N GLN A 163 -5.46 11.76 18.36
CA GLN A 163 -5.63 13.16 17.99
C GLN A 163 -6.71 13.30 16.89
N ARG A 164 -6.73 12.38 15.92
CA ARG A 164 -7.70 12.37 14.82
C ARG A 164 -9.10 12.04 15.28
N TRP A 165 -9.28 11.02 16.12
CA TRP A 165 -10.59 10.70 16.71
C TRP A 165 -11.12 11.83 17.58
N THR A 166 -10.27 12.43 18.40
CA THR A 166 -10.66 13.58 19.24
C THR A 166 -11.10 14.76 18.38
N LYS A 167 -10.35 15.06 17.30
CA LYS A 167 -10.70 16.12 16.35
C LYS A 167 -12.01 15.80 15.61
N CYS A 168 -12.21 14.56 15.14
CA CYS A 168 -13.45 14.14 14.48
C CYS A 168 -14.69 14.29 15.39
N ILE A 169 -14.56 13.99 16.68
CA ILE A 169 -15.64 14.19 17.67
C ILE A 169 -15.94 15.67 17.86
N SER A 170 -14.89 16.50 18.02
CA SER A 170 -15.06 17.95 18.19
C SER A 170 -15.76 18.60 16.98
N LEU A 171 -15.54 18.04 15.78
CA LEU A 171 -16.15 18.45 14.53
C LEU A 171 -17.51 17.78 14.25
N LYS A 172 -18.11 17.08 15.23
CA LYS A 172 -19.40 16.36 15.09
C LYS A 172 -19.47 15.40 13.89
N GLY A 173 -18.32 14.88 13.45
CA GLY A 173 -18.22 13.95 12.34
C GLY A 173 -17.88 14.57 10.98
N ASP A 174 -17.59 15.87 10.91
CA ASP A 174 -16.99 16.49 9.72
C ASP A 174 -15.52 16.07 9.54
N TYR A 175 -15.01 16.19 8.31
CA TYR A 175 -13.67 15.78 7.91
C TYR A 175 -12.59 16.48 8.72
N VAL A 176 -11.59 15.72 9.18
CA VAL A 176 -10.40 16.28 9.83
C VAL A 176 -9.41 16.78 8.75
N GLU A 177 -9.27 18.10 8.63
CA GLU A 177 -8.22 18.69 7.77
C GLU A 177 -6.80 18.35 8.26
N LYS A 178 -5.89 18.24 7.27
CA LYS A 178 -4.48 17.82 7.37
C LYS A 178 -3.62 18.77 8.21
#